data_AF-A0A1B7LAW6-F1
#
_entry.id   AF-A0A1B7LAW6-F1
#
_cell.length_a   1.000
_cell.length_b   1.000
_cell.length_c   1.000
_cell.angle_alpha   90.00
_cell.angle_beta   90.00
_cell.angle_gamma   90.00
#
_symmetry.space_group_name_H-M   'P 1'
#
loop_
_entity.id
_entity.type
_entity.pdbx_description
1 polymer ?
#
loop_
_entity_poly.entity_id
_entity_poly.type
_entity_poly.pdbx_seq_one_letter_code
_entity_poly.pdbx_strand_id
1 'polypeptide(L)'
;MAASTCHMVLKLKPKNNMNITLVQAECKPFETIFCPLSPGEFDKLRQAGIVAKKKRIYHIELYYRDIQVECPVQMEGKKPAGIMLPAWKLPYRKYPVFVYLHAIVLYLSGESMRAAARKTGEKYGVPKFSHSTISRTLNALTLKIDELAAISQLKSELPQAQETTDYATATAMSGQPSLVVRPRWTDSRKQAAPYLFTILAPLFSSPESGSKLAYRYFTQYGRFLL
;
A
#
# COMPACT_ATOMS: atom_id res chain seq x y z
N MET A 1 8.04 -31.31 7.55
CA MET A 1 8.23 -30.67 6.22
C MET A 1 8.62 -29.23 6.44
N ALA A 2 9.86 -28.87 6.16
CA ALA A 2 10.38 -27.52 6.34
C ALA A 2 9.93 -26.63 5.17
N ALA A 3 9.11 -25.62 5.44
CA ALA A 3 8.83 -24.57 4.48
C ALA A 3 10.09 -23.71 4.33
N SER A 4 10.86 -23.95 3.27
CA SER A 4 11.91 -23.04 2.82
C SER A 4 11.24 -21.77 2.34
N THR A 5 11.07 -20.80 3.23
CA THR A 5 10.52 -19.50 2.88
C THR A 5 11.61 -18.75 2.15
N CYS A 6 11.59 -18.86 0.81
CA CYS A 6 12.51 -18.16 -0.07
C CYS A 6 12.26 -16.65 0.06
N HIS A 7 13.04 -15.99 0.91
CA HIS A 7 13.00 -14.53 1.05
C HIS A 7 13.81 -13.92 -0.09
N MET A 8 13.12 -13.60 -1.17
CA MET A 8 13.71 -12.89 -2.31
C MET A 8 14.15 -11.49 -1.84
N VAL A 9 15.46 -11.28 -1.76
CA VAL A 9 16.08 -10.03 -1.34
C VAL A 9 16.10 -9.06 -2.51
N LEU A 10 15.17 -8.09 -2.53
CA LEU A 10 15.25 -6.97 -3.46
C LEU A 10 15.85 -5.76 -2.74
N LYS A 11 17.08 -5.40 -3.13
CA LYS A 11 17.81 -4.22 -2.66
C LYS A 11 17.40 -3.02 -3.51
N LEU A 12 16.86 -1.98 -2.88
CA LEU A 12 16.77 -0.65 -3.51
C LEU A 12 17.68 0.32 -2.82
N LYS A 13 18.48 1.08 -3.56
CA LYS A 13 19.15 2.28 -3.06
C LYS A 13 18.20 3.48 -3.20
N PRO A 14 17.42 3.87 -2.17
CA PRO A 14 16.75 5.17 -2.19
C PRO A 14 17.80 6.29 -2.27
N LYS A 15 17.40 7.48 -2.75
CA LYS A 15 18.23 8.70 -2.81
C LYS A 15 18.98 9.02 -1.49
N ASN A 16 18.49 8.51 -0.36
CA ASN A 16 19.18 8.54 0.94
C ASN A 16 19.91 7.22 1.21
N ASN A 17 20.98 6.89 0.48
CA ASN A 17 22.07 5.91 0.75
C ASN A 17 21.81 4.53 1.44
N MET A 18 20.60 4.13 1.80
CA MET A 18 20.35 2.97 2.67
C MET A 18 19.29 2.05 2.07
N ASN A 19 19.64 0.78 1.85
CA ASN A 19 18.72 -0.11 1.15
C ASN A 19 17.46 -0.42 1.97
N ILE A 20 16.31 -0.55 1.32
CA ILE A 20 15.07 -0.97 2.00
C ILE A 20 14.63 -2.30 1.41
N THR A 21 14.43 -3.28 2.28
CA THR A 21 13.89 -4.60 1.95
C THR A 21 12.51 -4.71 2.58
N LEU A 22 11.49 -4.88 1.75
CA LEU A 22 10.13 -5.13 2.24
C LEU A 22 9.97 -6.61 2.60
N VAL A 23 9.50 -6.87 3.81
CA VAL A 23 9.19 -8.20 4.32
C VAL A 23 7.68 -8.34 4.40
N GLN A 24 7.13 -9.44 3.89
CA GLN A 24 5.73 -9.76 4.13
C GLN A 24 5.56 -10.04 5.62
N ALA A 25 4.82 -9.17 6.30
CA ALA A 25 4.53 -9.30 7.72
C ALA A 25 3.06 -8.95 7.94
N GLU A 26 2.43 -9.59 8.91
CA GLU A 26 1.04 -9.28 9.26
C GLU A 26 0.98 -7.98 10.05
N CYS A 27 -0.04 -7.16 9.79
CA CYS A 27 -0.31 -6.01 10.64
C CYS A 27 -1.03 -6.51 11.88
N LYS A 28 -0.40 -6.39 13.05
CA LYS A 28 -1.02 -6.77 14.32
C LYS A 28 -1.62 -5.54 14.99
N PRO A 29 -2.95 -5.33 14.91
CA PRO A 29 -3.59 -4.06 15.23
C PRO A 29 -3.53 -3.66 16.72
N PHE A 30 -3.15 -4.59 17.60
CA PHE A 30 -3.16 -4.38 19.05
C PHE A 30 -1.77 -4.35 19.69
N GLU A 31 -0.70 -4.62 18.93
CA GLU A 31 0.66 -4.55 19.44
C GLU A 31 1.20 -3.12 19.35
N THR A 32 1.76 -2.61 20.45
CA THR A 32 2.39 -1.27 20.52
C THR A 32 3.83 -1.27 20.01
N ILE A 33 4.47 -2.43 19.99
CA ILE A 33 5.81 -2.65 19.44
C ILE A 33 5.73 -3.83 18.48
N PHE A 34 6.16 -3.62 17.24
CA PHE A 34 6.08 -4.61 16.17
C PHE A 34 7.45 -4.79 15.51
N CYS A 35 7.86 -6.04 15.29
CA CYS A 35 9.03 -6.38 14.50
C CYS A 35 8.58 -7.20 13.27
N PRO A 36 9.05 -6.90 12.04
CA PRO A 36 8.67 -7.65 10.85
C PRO A 36 9.24 -9.08 10.82
N LEU A 37 10.18 -9.39 11.72
CA LEU A 37 10.71 -10.73 11.93
C LEU A 37 10.23 -11.30 13.26
N SER A 38 9.96 -12.60 13.30
CA SER A 38 9.76 -13.30 14.57
C SER A 38 11.05 -13.26 15.41
N PRO A 39 10.95 -13.38 16.75
CA PRO A 39 12.13 -13.41 17.63
C PRO A 39 13.17 -14.46 17.21
N GLY A 40 12.70 -15.66 16.85
CA GLY A 40 13.57 -16.75 16.41
C GLY A 40 14.28 -16.48 15.07
N GLU A 41 13.60 -15.87 14.10
CA GLU A 41 14.23 -15.46 12.83
C GLU A 41 15.25 -14.35 13.05
N PHE A 42 14.91 -13.36 13.88
CA PHE A 42 15.81 -12.27 14.23
C PHE A 42 17.09 -12.79 14.88
N ASP A 43 16.97 -13.69 15.86
CA ASP A 43 18.14 -14.26 16.55
C ASP A 43 19.03 -15.09 15.62
N LYS A 44 18.43 -15.89 14.72
CA LYS A 44 19.18 -16.67 13.71
C LYS A 44 19.94 -15.75 12.77
N LEU A 45 19.29 -14.74 12.20
CA LEU A 45 19.95 -13.79 11.29
C LEU A 45 21.02 -12.95 12.01
N ARG A 46 20.81 -12.65 13.29
CA ARG A 46 21.80 -11.94 14.12
C ARG A 46 23.03 -12.79 14.35
N GLN A 47 22.87 -14.07 14.72
CA GLN A 47 23.98 -15.01 14.90
C GLN A 47 24.78 -15.21 13.60
N ALA A 48 24.10 -15.18 12.45
CA ALA A 48 24.74 -15.25 11.13
C ALA A 48 25.44 -13.94 10.69
N GLY A 49 25.38 -12.87 11.50
CA GLY A 49 25.96 -11.56 11.15
C GLY A 49 25.22 -10.83 10.02
N ILE A 50 24.02 -11.28 9.64
CA ILE A 50 23.22 -10.70 8.54
C ILE A 50 22.48 -9.46 9.01
N VAL A 51 22.05 -9.43 10.27
CA VAL A 51 21.37 -8.26 10.88
C VAL A 51 22.13 -7.74 12.09
N ALA A 52 22.12 -6.41 12.26
CA ALA A 52 22.75 -5.74 13.38
C ALA A 52 22.00 -6.00 14.70
N LYS A 53 22.72 -5.86 15.83
CA LYS A 53 22.11 -5.85 17.17
C LYS A 53 21.13 -4.68 17.36
N LYS A 54 21.45 -3.52 16.77
CA LYS A 54 20.61 -2.31 16.84
C LYS A 54 19.54 -2.35 15.75
N LYS A 55 18.28 -2.14 16.14
CA LYS A 55 17.15 -1.96 15.23
C LYS A 55 16.94 -0.48 14.94
N ARG A 56 16.34 -0.15 13.79
CA ARG A 56 15.78 1.19 13.54
C ARG A 56 14.33 1.22 13.97
N ILE A 57 13.92 2.25 14.69
CA ILE A 57 12.56 2.40 15.19
C ILE A 57 11.82 3.41 14.31
N TYR A 58 10.62 3.06 13.88
CA TYR A 58 9.70 3.94 13.18
C TYR A 58 8.42 4.09 13.99
N HIS A 59 7.91 5.31 14.12
CA HIS A 59 6.64 5.57 14.80
C HIS A 59 5.52 5.78 13.77
N ILE A 60 4.36 5.19 14.03
CA ILE A 60 3.14 5.36 13.23
C ILE A 60 1.91 5.53 14.11
N GLU A 61 0.95 6.29 13.61
CA GLU A 61 -0.37 6.44 14.22
C GLU A 61 -1.34 5.48 13.53
N LEU A 62 -1.87 4.50 14.27
CA LEU A 62 -2.83 3.51 13.77
C LEU A 62 -3.83 3.16 14.88
N TYR A 63 -5.13 3.11 14.58
CA TYR A 63 -6.20 2.83 15.54
C TYR A 63 -6.13 3.71 16.80
N TYR A 64 -5.88 5.01 16.63
CA TYR A 64 -5.69 5.98 17.73
C TYR A 64 -4.52 5.65 18.67
N ARG A 65 -3.57 4.82 18.23
CA ARG A 65 -2.38 4.42 19.00
C ARG A 65 -1.11 4.75 18.24
N ASP A 66 -0.09 5.13 18.98
CA ASP A 66 1.27 5.20 18.47
C ASP A 66 1.90 3.80 18.54
N ILE A 67 2.16 3.23 17.36
CA ILE A 67 2.82 1.94 17.21
C ILE A 67 4.29 2.19 16.85
N GLN A 68 5.19 1.47 17.52
CA GLN A 68 6.61 1.44 17.22
C GLN A 68 6.92 0.22 16.34
N VAL A 69 7.47 0.45 15.16
CA VAL A 69 7.92 -0.58 14.24
C VAL A 69 9.43 -0.69 14.33
N GLU A 70 9.91 -1.76 14.96
CA GLU A 70 11.32 -2.10 15.08
C GLU A 70 11.80 -2.84 13.83
N CYS A 71 12.57 -2.16 13.00
CA CYS A 71 13.08 -2.67 11.74
C CYS A 71 14.52 -3.18 11.91
N PRO A 72 14.78 -4.48 11.67
CA PRO A 72 16.13 -5.01 11.64
C PRO A 72 17.00 -4.29 10.60
N VAL A 73 18.25 -4.02 10.95
CA VAL A 73 19.22 -3.40 10.04
C VAL A 73 20.04 -4.50 9.38
N GLN A 74 19.94 -4.62 8.07
CA GLN A 74 20.76 -5.55 7.28
C GLN A 74 22.21 -5.05 7.21
N MET A 75 23.14 -5.98 7.34
CA MET A 75 24.58 -5.76 7.30
C MET A 75 25.19 -6.31 6.01
N GLU A 76 26.21 -5.63 5.50
CA GLU A 76 27.11 -6.11 4.45
C GLU A 76 28.53 -6.03 5.02
N GLY A 77 29.02 -7.18 5.51
CA GLY A 77 30.19 -7.23 6.37
C GLY A 77 29.97 -6.44 7.67
N LYS A 78 30.83 -5.45 7.93
CA LYS A 78 30.74 -4.59 9.13
C LYS A 78 29.90 -3.33 8.94
N LYS A 79 29.35 -3.08 7.74
CA LYS A 79 28.63 -1.84 7.41
C LYS A 79 27.12 -2.09 7.30
N PRO A 80 26.28 -1.17 7.80
CA PRO A 80 24.85 -1.24 7.58
C PRO A 80 24.55 -1.03 6.09
N ALA A 81 23.89 -2.00 5.48
CA ALA A 81 23.56 -2.02 4.06
C ALA A 81 22.10 -1.67 3.80
N GLY A 82 21.21 -1.96 4.75
CA GLY A 82 19.79 -1.69 4.57
C GLY A 82 18.94 -1.91 5.80
N ILE A 83 17.63 -1.80 5.64
CA ILE A 83 16.62 -2.06 6.67
C ILE A 83 15.56 -3.02 6.15
N MET A 84 15.16 -3.95 7.00
CA MET A 84 14.03 -4.84 6.77
C MET A 84 12.78 -4.16 7.33
N LEU A 85 11.85 -3.79 6.45
CA LEU A 85 10.66 -3.01 6.76
C LEU A 85 9.42 -3.87 6.43
N PRO A 86 8.36 -3.88 7.25
CA PRO A 86 7.15 -4.60 6.88
C PRO A 86 6.52 -3.97 5.63
N ALA A 87 6.07 -4.81 4.69
CA ALA A 87 5.57 -4.38 3.39
C ALA A 87 4.37 -3.42 3.45
N TRP A 88 3.56 -3.53 4.50
CA TRP A 88 2.43 -2.63 4.75
C TRP A 88 2.87 -1.22 5.19
N LYS A 89 4.11 -1.06 5.66
CA LYS A 89 4.71 0.22 6.05
C LYS A 89 5.66 0.72 4.97
N LEU A 90 5.49 1.97 4.57
CA LEU A 90 6.45 2.69 3.74
C LEU A 90 7.31 3.62 4.59
N PRO A 91 8.60 3.78 4.30
CA PRO A 91 9.45 4.68 5.07
C PRO A 91 9.00 6.14 4.89
N TYR A 92 9.16 6.96 5.93
CA TYR A 92 8.81 8.39 5.95
C TYR A 92 7.34 8.75 5.66
N ARG A 93 6.45 7.75 5.56
CA ARG A 93 5.00 7.96 5.52
C ARG A 93 4.41 7.85 6.93
N LYS A 94 3.46 8.75 7.24
CA LYS A 94 2.78 8.81 8.54
C LYS A 94 1.87 7.60 8.77
N TYR A 95 1.15 7.18 7.73
CA TYR A 95 0.18 6.09 7.80
C TYR A 95 0.66 4.87 6.98
N PRO A 96 0.10 3.68 7.21
CA PRO A 96 0.30 2.53 6.32
C PRO A 96 -0.26 2.77 4.91
N VAL A 97 0.30 2.09 3.91
CA VAL A 97 -0.06 2.28 2.50
C VAL A 97 -1.56 2.04 2.24
N PHE A 98 -2.15 1.02 2.87
CA PHE A 98 -3.55 0.65 2.68
C PHE A 98 -4.53 1.76 3.14
N VAL A 99 -4.14 2.60 4.10
CA VAL A 99 -4.97 3.73 4.57
C VAL A 99 -5.14 4.75 3.44
N TYR A 100 -4.05 5.07 2.74
CA TYR A 100 -4.11 5.98 1.58
C TYR A 100 -4.96 5.38 0.47
N LEU A 101 -4.77 4.10 0.16
CA LEU A 101 -5.49 3.41 -0.91
C LEU A 101 -6.99 3.28 -0.60
N HIS A 102 -7.37 3.01 0.66
CA HIS A 102 -8.77 2.97 1.07
C HIS A 102 -9.47 4.33 0.88
N ALA A 103 -8.79 5.43 1.19
CA ALA A 103 -9.34 6.77 0.97
C ALA A 103 -9.60 7.05 -0.51
N ILE A 104 -8.75 6.53 -1.41
CA ILE A 104 -8.97 6.61 -2.86
C ILE A 104 -10.21 5.83 -3.26
N VAL A 105 -10.36 4.59 -2.80
CA VAL A 105 -11.50 3.77 -3.22
C VAL A 105 -12.84 4.35 -2.74
N LEU A 106 -12.89 4.94 -1.54
CA LEU A 106 -14.05 5.70 -1.06
C LEU A 106 -14.38 6.89 -1.97
N TYR A 107 -13.37 7.67 -2.34
CA TYR A 107 -13.54 8.80 -3.23
C TYR A 107 -14.05 8.39 -4.62
N LEU A 108 -13.51 7.30 -5.18
CA LEU A 108 -13.97 6.72 -6.44
C LEU A 108 -15.39 6.15 -6.34
N SER A 109 -15.86 5.80 -5.14
CA SER A 109 -17.22 5.30 -4.90
C SER A 109 -18.26 6.41 -4.68
N GLY A 110 -17.91 7.67 -4.94
CA GLY A 110 -18.84 8.79 -4.87
C GLY A 110 -18.67 9.73 -3.68
N GLU A 111 -17.84 9.37 -2.69
CA GLU A 111 -17.55 10.29 -1.58
C GLU A 111 -16.76 11.51 -2.06
N SER A 112 -17.09 12.69 -1.54
CA SER A 112 -16.22 13.86 -1.72
C SER A 112 -14.86 13.60 -1.07
N MET A 113 -13.76 14.23 -1.53
CA MET A 113 -12.45 14.01 -0.89
C MET A 113 -12.47 14.38 0.60
N ARG A 114 -13.25 15.39 1.01
CA ARG A 114 -13.39 15.74 2.43
C ARG A 114 -14.12 14.64 3.22
N ALA A 115 -15.22 14.12 2.67
CA ALA A 115 -15.98 13.04 3.29
C ALA A 115 -15.19 11.73 3.33
N ALA A 116 -14.52 11.35 2.25
CA ALA A 116 -13.63 10.19 2.19
C ALA A 116 -12.47 10.31 3.21
N ALA A 117 -11.88 11.49 3.36
CA ALA A 117 -10.82 11.72 4.34
C ALA A 117 -11.32 11.55 5.78
N ARG A 118 -12.49 12.13 6.08
CA ARG A 118 -13.15 11.98 7.40
C ARG A 118 -13.46 10.52 7.71
N LYS A 119 -14.16 9.81 6.79
CA LYS A 119 -14.50 8.38 6.94
C LYS A 119 -13.26 7.50 7.11
N THR A 120 -12.20 7.77 6.35
CA THR A 120 -10.91 7.06 6.49
C THR A 120 -10.30 7.33 7.87
N GLY A 121 -10.32 8.59 8.32
CA GLY A 121 -9.83 9.00 9.63
C GLY A 121 -10.56 8.29 10.77
N GLU A 122 -11.89 8.24 10.71
CA GLU A 122 -12.73 7.55 11.68
C GLU A 122 -12.46 6.03 11.68
N LYS A 123 -12.41 5.41 10.48
CA LYS A 123 -12.23 3.96 10.32
C LYS A 123 -10.89 3.45 10.86
N TYR A 124 -9.80 4.16 10.61
CA TYR A 124 -8.45 3.71 10.97
C TYR A 124 -7.85 4.44 12.17
N GLY A 125 -8.63 5.28 12.85
CA GLY A 125 -8.18 6.08 13.97
C GLY A 125 -7.03 7.02 13.66
N VAL A 126 -7.18 7.75 12.55
CA VAL A 126 -6.21 8.74 12.04
C VAL A 126 -6.94 10.07 11.79
N PRO A 127 -7.40 10.78 12.85
CA PRO A 127 -8.31 11.92 12.73
C PRO A 127 -7.73 13.10 11.92
N LYS A 128 -6.40 13.17 11.80
CA LYS A 128 -5.67 14.19 11.04
C LYS A 128 -5.46 13.81 9.56
N PHE A 129 -6.19 12.82 9.02
CA PHE A 129 -6.07 12.43 7.61
C PHE A 129 -6.72 13.49 6.71
N SER A 130 -5.95 14.05 5.77
CA SER A 130 -6.38 15.21 4.98
C SER A 130 -6.88 14.86 3.58
N HIS A 131 -7.85 15.63 3.08
CA HIS A 131 -8.31 15.52 1.69
C HIS A 131 -7.20 15.83 0.67
N SER A 132 -6.24 16.70 1.01
CA SER A 132 -5.05 16.97 0.16
C SER A 132 -4.15 15.75 0.01
N THR A 133 -4.18 14.82 0.96
CA THR A 133 -3.51 13.53 0.86
C THR A 133 -4.17 12.66 -0.20
N ILE A 134 -5.51 12.59 -0.22
CA ILE A 134 -6.28 11.89 -1.25
C ILE A 134 -5.95 12.43 -2.64
N SER A 135 -5.95 13.75 -2.82
CA SER A 135 -5.64 14.35 -4.12
C SER A 135 -4.23 13.99 -4.61
N ARG A 136 -3.21 14.06 -3.74
CA ARG A 136 -1.83 13.72 -4.11
C ARG A 136 -1.68 12.22 -4.41
N THR A 137 -2.28 11.36 -3.60
CA THR A 137 -2.27 9.91 -3.80
C THR A 137 -2.98 9.54 -5.10
N LEU A 138 -4.13 10.13 -5.40
CA LEU A 138 -4.87 9.87 -6.64
C LEU A 138 -4.02 10.21 -7.87
N ASN A 139 -3.40 11.40 -7.89
CA ASN A 139 -2.53 11.80 -8.99
C ASN A 139 -1.35 10.84 -9.16
N ALA A 140 -0.71 10.42 -8.05
CA ALA A 140 0.39 9.47 -8.09
C ALA A 140 -0.02 8.10 -8.65
N LEU A 141 -1.23 7.63 -8.32
CA LEU A 141 -1.76 6.36 -8.83
C LEU A 141 -2.18 6.45 -10.30
N THR A 142 -2.80 7.55 -10.71
CA THR A 142 -3.15 7.80 -12.12
C THR A 142 -1.92 7.73 -13.02
N LEU A 143 -0.78 8.29 -12.57
CA LEU A 143 0.48 8.23 -13.30
C LEU A 143 1.10 6.82 -13.38
N LYS A 144 0.63 5.88 -12.56
CA LYS A 144 1.16 4.51 -12.45
C LYS A 144 0.13 3.47 -12.92
N ILE A 145 -0.90 3.88 -13.65
CA ILE A 145 -2.05 3.02 -13.92
C ILE A 145 -1.67 1.81 -14.78
N ASP A 146 -0.83 1.99 -15.80
CA ASP A 146 -0.41 0.89 -16.68
C ASP A 146 0.40 -0.17 -15.94
N GLU A 147 1.24 0.26 -15.00
CA GLU A 147 2.02 -0.61 -14.13
C GLU A 147 1.14 -1.37 -13.14
N LEU A 148 0.16 -0.68 -12.56
CA LEU A 148 -0.83 -1.28 -11.66
C LEU A 148 -1.71 -2.30 -12.37
N ALA A 149 -2.14 -2.01 -13.60
CA ALA A 149 -2.91 -2.92 -14.44
C ALA A 149 -2.10 -4.17 -14.80
N ALA A 150 -0.80 -4.02 -15.07
CA ALA A 150 0.09 -5.15 -15.35
C ALA A 150 0.25 -6.09 -14.14
N ILE A 151 0.45 -5.56 -12.93
CA ILE A 151 0.55 -6.38 -11.71
C ILE A 151 -0.78 -7.07 -11.39
N SER A 152 -1.90 -6.43 -11.72
CA SER A 152 -3.24 -6.93 -11.41
C SER A 152 -3.79 -7.86 -12.50
N GLN A 153 -2.98 -8.18 -13.52
CA GLN A 153 -3.36 -9.01 -14.67
C GLN A 153 -4.60 -8.49 -15.44
N LEU A 154 -4.93 -7.21 -15.30
CA LEU A 154 -6.15 -6.61 -15.85
C LEU A 154 -6.06 -6.32 -17.37
N LYS A 155 -4.91 -6.61 -18.01
CA LYS A 155 -4.68 -6.28 -19.42
C LYS A 155 -5.54 -7.06 -20.42
N SER A 156 -6.26 -8.10 -19.98
CA SER A 156 -6.99 -8.99 -20.90
C SER A 156 -8.52 -8.84 -20.90
N GLU A 157 -9.14 -8.04 -20.01
CA GLU A 157 -10.60 -8.20 -19.76
C GLU A 157 -11.45 -6.92 -19.63
N LEU A 158 -10.94 -5.71 -19.89
CA LEU A 158 -11.82 -4.51 -19.93
C LEU A 158 -11.98 -3.94 -21.35
N PRO A 159 -13.20 -3.53 -21.75
CA PRO A 159 -13.47 -3.05 -23.10
C PRO A 159 -12.63 -1.80 -23.40
N GLN A 160 -11.94 -1.83 -24.54
CA GLN A 160 -11.41 -0.60 -25.12
C GLN A 160 -12.58 0.37 -25.33
N ALA A 161 -12.40 1.61 -24.89
CA ALA A 161 -13.38 2.67 -25.07
C ALA A 161 -13.59 2.88 -26.58
N GLN A 162 -14.68 2.34 -27.13
CA GLN A 162 -15.28 2.85 -28.35
C GLN A 162 -16.37 3.84 -27.97
N GLU A 163 -16.36 4.94 -28.71
CA GLU A 163 -17.22 6.10 -28.54
C GLU A 163 -18.70 5.76 -28.76
N THR A 164 -19.53 6.62 -28.18
CA THR A 164 -20.94 6.89 -28.47
C THR A 164 -22.03 5.93 -27.97
N THR A 165 -22.84 6.53 -27.09
CA THR A 165 -24.31 6.43 -26.90
C THR A 165 -24.90 5.44 -25.89
N ASP A 166 -25.74 6.06 -25.06
CA ASP A 166 -26.91 5.59 -24.30
C ASP A 166 -26.75 4.95 -22.91
N TYR A 167 -27.33 5.70 -21.96
CA TYR A 167 -27.69 5.30 -20.61
C TYR A 167 -28.62 4.09 -20.66
N ALA A 168 -28.26 2.99 -19.98
CA ALA A 168 -29.12 2.29 -19.03
C ALA A 168 -28.55 0.91 -18.63
N THR A 169 -28.42 0.72 -17.31
CA THR A 169 -28.58 -0.56 -16.60
C THR A 169 -27.53 -1.65 -16.82
N ALA A 170 -26.41 -1.53 -16.10
CA ALA A 170 -25.75 -2.71 -15.55
C ALA A 170 -26.31 -2.95 -14.15
N THR A 171 -27.06 -4.04 -14.00
CA THR A 171 -27.77 -4.49 -12.81
C THR A 171 -26.83 -4.55 -11.60
N ALA A 172 -26.90 -3.53 -10.74
CA ALA A 172 -26.18 -3.51 -9.48
C ALA A 172 -26.75 -4.59 -8.55
N MET A 173 -25.92 -5.57 -8.19
CA MET A 173 -26.18 -6.38 -7.00
C MET A 173 -26.21 -5.41 -5.80
N SER A 174 -27.39 -5.30 -5.20
CA SER A 174 -27.70 -4.46 -4.04
C SER A 174 -26.60 -4.55 -2.97
N GLY A 175 -25.87 -3.45 -2.75
CA GLY A 175 -24.95 -3.27 -1.63
C GLY A 175 -23.46 -3.18 -1.97
N GLN A 176 -23.03 -3.40 -3.22
CA GLN A 176 -21.62 -3.20 -3.59
C GLN A 176 -21.32 -1.75 -3.97
N PRO A 177 -20.20 -1.16 -3.49
CA PRO A 177 -19.75 0.15 -3.95
C PRO A 177 -19.55 0.12 -5.47
N SER A 178 -20.04 1.15 -6.16
CA SER A 178 -19.87 1.31 -7.60
C SER A 178 -19.02 2.55 -7.91
N LEU A 179 -18.33 2.53 -9.04
CA LEU A 179 -17.56 3.68 -9.51
C LEU A 179 -18.50 4.86 -9.81
N VAL A 180 -18.17 6.04 -9.28
CA VAL A 180 -18.86 7.30 -9.59
C VAL A 180 -17.91 8.22 -10.35
N VAL A 181 -18.15 8.35 -11.65
CA VAL A 181 -17.40 9.28 -12.52
C VAL A 181 -17.90 10.70 -12.31
N ARG A 182 -16.97 11.65 -12.13
CA ARG A 182 -17.33 13.06 -11.91
C ARG A 182 -17.10 13.89 -13.17
N PRO A 183 -18.01 14.82 -13.54
CA PRO A 183 -17.87 15.63 -14.76
C PRO A 183 -16.58 16.47 -14.81
N ARG A 184 -16.14 16.99 -13.66
CA ARG A 184 -14.94 17.86 -13.55
C ARG A 184 -13.61 17.12 -13.57
N TRP A 185 -13.60 15.81 -13.80
CA TRP A 185 -12.35 15.07 -13.93
C TRP A 185 -11.67 15.35 -15.27
N THR A 186 -10.34 15.40 -15.25
CA THR A 186 -9.54 15.38 -16.49
C THR A 186 -9.78 14.06 -17.22
N ASP A 187 -9.59 14.05 -18.53
CA ASP A 187 -9.84 12.83 -19.31
C ASP A 187 -8.90 11.69 -18.92
N SER A 188 -7.64 12.00 -18.60
CA SER A 188 -6.70 11.05 -18.00
C SER A 188 -7.23 10.40 -16.72
N ARG A 189 -7.95 11.15 -15.88
CA ARG A 189 -8.54 10.63 -14.65
C ARG A 189 -9.81 9.82 -14.93
N LYS A 190 -10.65 10.25 -15.89
CA LYS A 190 -11.80 9.47 -16.33
C LYS A 190 -11.38 8.11 -16.89
N GLN A 191 -10.30 8.08 -17.68
CA GLN A 191 -9.75 6.86 -18.26
C GLN A 191 -9.12 5.95 -17.20
N ALA A 192 -8.37 6.49 -16.24
CA ALA A 192 -7.72 5.68 -15.20
C ALA A 192 -8.69 5.19 -14.11
N ALA A 193 -9.79 5.88 -13.86
CA ALA A 193 -10.68 5.62 -12.73
C ALA A 193 -11.31 4.21 -12.72
N PRO A 194 -11.81 3.65 -13.84
CA PRO A 194 -12.29 2.27 -13.89
C PRO A 194 -11.24 1.25 -13.46
N TYR A 195 -10.03 1.34 -14.01
CA TYR A 195 -8.92 0.45 -13.66
C TYR A 195 -8.54 0.61 -12.18
N LEU A 196 -8.39 1.84 -11.69
CA LEU A 196 -8.07 2.10 -10.29
C LEU A 196 -9.15 1.56 -9.36
N PHE A 197 -10.42 1.72 -9.73
CA PHE A 197 -11.53 1.21 -8.93
C PHE A 197 -11.50 -0.31 -8.85
N THR A 198 -11.36 -1.01 -9.98
CA THR A 198 -11.28 -2.47 -10.01
C THR A 198 -10.11 -3.00 -9.20
N ILE A 199 -8.92 -2.41 -9.36
CA ILE A 199 -7.71 -2.82 -8.64
C ILE A 199 -7.84 -2.60 -7.13
N LEU A 200 -8.52 -1.53 -6.72
CA LEU A 200 -8.64 -1.15 -5.32
C LEU A 200 -9.92 -1.67 -4.64
N ALA A 201 -10.91 -2.16 -5.38
CA ALA A 201 -12.17 -2.68 -4.83
C ALA A 201 -11.98 -3.74 -3.72
N PRO A 202 -10.99 -4.66 -3.79
CA PRO A 202 -10.74 -5.62 -2.70
C PRO A 202 -10.42 -4.98 -1.34
N LEU A 203 -10.02 -3.70 -1.30
CA LEU A 203 -9.75 -2.97 -0.05
C LEU A 203 -11.03 -2.63 0.74
N PHE A 204 -12.21 -2.78 0.15
CA PHE A 204 -13.46 -2.70 0.91
C PHE A 204 -13.57 -3.82 1.93
N SER A 205 -13.18 -5.04 1.53
CA SER A 205 -13.30 -6.24 2.35
C SER A 205 -12.06 -6.52 3.18
N SER A 206 -10.85 -6.22 2.68
CA SER A 206 -9.60 -6.55 3.35
C SER A 206 -8.54 -5.45 3.16
N PRO A 207 -8.15 -4.72 4.22
CA PRO A 207 -7.03 -3.77 4.19
C PRO A 207 -5.70 -4.42 3.75
N GLU A 208 -5.52 -5.71 4.02
CA GLU A 208 -4.34 -6.49 3.65
C GLU A 208 -4.14 -6.54 2.13
N SER A 209 -5.22 -6.47 1.34
CA SER A 209 -5.17 -6.39 -0.12
C SER A 209 -4.35 -5.18 -0.59
N GLY A 210 -4.48 -4.03 0.08
CA GLY A 210 -3.69 -2.83 -0.23
C GLY A 210 -2.20 -3.02 0.07
N SER A 211 -1.88 -3.72 1.15
CA SER A 211 -0.50 -4.04 1.52
C SER A 211 0.13 -5.03 0.54
N LYS A 212 -0.63 -6.06 0.13
CA LYS A 212 -0.20 -7.03 -0.89
C LYS A 212 0.02 -6.36 -2.24
N LEU A 213 -0.85 -5.44 -2.65
CA LEU A 213 -0.68 -4.66 -3.88
C LEU A 213 0.63 -3.84 -3.83
N ALA A 214 0.87 -3.11 -2.73
CA ALA A 214 2.09 -2.35 -2.57
C ALA A 214 3.35 -3.23 -2.57
N TYR A 215 3.28 -4.40 -1.93
CA TYR A 215 4.36 -5.39 -1.94
C TYR A 215 4.65 -5.89 -3.35
N ARG A 216 3.62 -6.34 -4.09
CA ARG A 216 3.75 -6.80 -5.48
C ARG A 216 4.33 -5.72 -6.39
N TYR A 217 3.86 -4.49 -6.22
CA TYR A 217 4.38 -3.35 -6.97
C TYR A 217 5.86 -3.12 -6.71
N PHE A 218 6.26 -3.17 -5.44
CA PHE A 218 7.66 -3.06 -5.06
C PHE A 218 8.50 -4.21 -5.62
N THR A 219 8.03 -5.45 -5.53
CA THR A 219 8.78 -6.61 -6.02
C THR A 219 8.99 -6.58 -7.54
N GLN A 220 8.01 -6.06 -8.28
CA GLN A 220 8.08 -6.01 -9.74
C GLN A 220 8.89 -4.83 -10.26
N TYR A 221 8.73 -3.63 -9.68
CA TYR A 221 9.30 -2.40 -10.24
C TYR A 221 10.48 -1.85 -9.45
N GLY A 222 10.81 -2.45 -8.30
CA GLY A 222 11.88 -1.96 -7.46
C GLY A 222 11.66 -0.50 -7.02
N ARG A 223 10.42 -0.13 -6.71
CA ARG A 223 10.10 1.21 -6.16
C ARG A 223 8.79 1.19 -5.41
N PHE A 224 8.57 2.17 -4.53
CA PHE A 224 7.33 2.27 -3.76
C PHE A 224 6.15 2.74 -4.61
N LEU A 225 4.98 2.15 -4.33
CA LEU A 225 3.73 2.55 -4.97
C LEU A 225 3.38 4.01 -4.66
N LEU A 226 3.58 4.44 -3.41
CA LEU A 226 3.29 5.81 -2.93
C LEU A 226 4.52 6.47 -2.31
#